data_AF-E2A9V7-F1
#
_entry.id   AF-E2A9V7-F1
#
_cell.length_a   1.000
_cell.length_b   1.000
_cell.length_c   1.000
_cell.angle_alpha   90.00
_cell.angle_beta   90.00
_cell.angle_gamma   90.00
#
_symmetry.space_group_name_H-M   'P 1'
#
loop_
_entity.id
_entity.type
_entity.pdbx_description
1 polymer ?
#
loop_
_entity_poly.entity_id
_entity_poly.type
_entity_poly.pdbx_seq_one_letter_code
_entity_poly.pdbx_strand_id
1 'polypeptide(L)'
;MTSKSEVMLEHFYIFNGTYAKKEGEEEKKILYYYPEKDLDVQIKNIGLSEAIIKFTESFNPGQPCDYCHTHKTRQIYYQPEPNFWMVMVSIF
;
A
#
# COMPACT_ATOMS: atom_id res chain seq x y z
N MET A 1 -13.06 -31.69 -0.21
CA MET A 1 -13.21 -30.64 0.80
C MET A 1 -12.11 -29.64 0.56
N THR A 2 -12.41 -28.53 -0.12
CA THR A 2 -11.46 -27.44 -0.32
C THR A 2 -11.25 -26.80 1.05
N SER A 3 -10.06 -27.01 1.63
CA SER A 3 -9.60 -26.23 2.77
C SER A 3 -9.87 -24.77 2.46
N LYS A 4 -10.74 -24.11 3.23
CA LYS A 4 -10.86 -22.65 3.18
C LYS A 4 -9.46 -22.12 3.48
N SER A 5 -8.77 -21.58 2.48
CA SER A 5 -7.57 -20.79 2.77
C SER A 5 -7.98 -19.70 3.75
N GLU A 6 -7.37 -19.71 4.94
CA GLU A 6 -7.62 -18.69 5.93
C GLU A 6 -7.00 -17.39 5.42
N VAL A 7 -7.86 -16.40 5.14
CA VAL A 7 -7.38 -15.09 4.69
C VAL A 7 -6.73 -14.41 5.88
N MET A 8 -5.44 -14.09 5.77
CA MET A 8 -4.70 -13.42 6.83
C MET A 8 -4.27 -12.02 6.38
N LEU A 9 -4.27 -11.07 7.32
CA LEU A 9 -3.71 -9.75 7.10
C LEU A 9 -2.19 -9.84 7.19
N GLU A 10 -1.51 -9.59 6.08
CA GLU A 10 -0.06 -9.62 6.00
C GLU A 10 0.53 -8.26 6.38
N HIS A 11 0.02 -7.17 5.76
CA HIS A 11 0.46 -5.81 6.03
C HIS A 11 -0.73 -4.84 6.01
N PHE A 12 -0.71 -3.86 6.90
CA PHE A 12 -1.59 -2.71 6.91
C PHE A 12 -0.79 -1.46 7.23
N TYR A 13 -0.83 -0.45 6.36
CA TYR A 13 -0.07 0.77 6.57
C TYR A 13 -0.78 1.99 6.02
N ILE A 14 -0.48 3.12 6.64
CA ILE A 14 -1.00 4.44 6.28
C ILE A 14 0.20 5.30 5.90
N PHE A 15 0.13 5.93 4.73
CA PHE A 15 1.20 6.78 4.25
C PHE A 15 0.69 8.05 3.57
N ASN A 16 1.54 9.07 3.54
CA ASN A 16 1.31 10.29 2.78
C ASN A 16 2.54 10.62 1.92
N GLY A 17 2.38 10.52 0.60
CA GLY A 17 3.47 10.72 -0.36
C GLY A 17 4.04 12.14 -0.37
N THR A 18 3.31 13.14 0.15
CA THR A 18 3.73 14.55 0.15
C THR A 18 4.69 14.92 1.27
N TYR A 19 4.89 14.04 2.25
CA TYR A 19 5.70 14.33 3.44
C TYR A 19 7.20 14.09 3.24
N ALA A 20 7.60 13.33 2.23
CA ALA A 20 8.98 13.26 1.78
C ALA A 20 9.20 14.23 0.61
N LYS A 21 9.94 15.31 0.85
CA LYS A 21 10.19 16.35 -0.16
C LYS A 21 11.55 16.19 -0.84
N LYS A 22 12.43 15.37 -0.28
CA LYS A 22 13.79 15.10 -0.74
C LYS A 22 14.07 13.60 -0.72
N GLU A 23 15.03 13.19 -1.56
CA GLU A 23 15.58 11.84 -1.54
C GLU A 23 16.23 11.57 -0.17
N GLY A 24 15.96 10.40 0.41
CA GLY A 24 16.40 10.03 1.76
C GLY A 24 15.42 10.42 2.88
N GLU A 25 14.26 11.02 2.55
CA GLU A 25 13.20 11.32 3.52
C GLU A 25 12.01 10.35 3.44
N GLU A 26 12.16 9.19 2.78
CA GLU A 26 11.04 8.27 2.50
C GLU A 26 10.33 7.78 3.77
N GLU A 27 11.07 7.67 4.87
CA GLU A 27 10.53 7.35 6.20
C GLU A 27 9.45 8.34 6.68
N LYS A 28 9.52 9.61 6.25
CA LYS A 28 8.54 10.63 6.63
C LYS A 28 7.18 10.42 5.98
N LYS A 29 7.11 9.60 4.91
CA LYS A 29 5.82 9.23 4.30
C LYS A 29 5.02 8.32 5.21
N ILE A 30 5.65 7.61 6.13
CA ILE A 30 5.02 6.56 6.93
C ILE A 30 4.31 7.19 8.13
N LEU A 31 3.00 7.01 8.20
CA LEU A 31 2.18 7.47 9.33
C LEU A 31 1.86 6.33 10.29
N TYR A 32 1.67 5.13 9.76
CA TYR A 32 1.38 3.94 10.52
C TYR A 32 1.79 2.69 9.74
N TYR A 33 2.29 1.66 10.43
CA TYR A 33 2.62 0.37 9.83
C TYR A 33 2.36 -0.77 10.80
N TYR A 34 1.66 -1.81 10.34
CA TYR A 34 1.33 -3.00 11.11
C TYR A 34 1.38 -4.26 10.23
N PRO A 35 1.88 -5.40 10.73
CA PRO A 35 2.67 -5.53 11.96
C PRO A 35 4.01 -4.79 11.83
N GLU A 36 4.63 -4.43 12.95
CA GLU A 36 5.90 -3.70 12.93
C GLU A 36 7.00 -4.51 12.19
N LYS A 37 7.73 -3.82 11.31
CA LYS A 37 8.79 -4.37 10.45
C LYS A 37 9.95 -3.39 10.38
N ASP A 38 11.11 -3.83 9.90
CA ASP A 38 12.23 -2.94 9.63
C ASP A 38 11.84 -1.80 8.70
N LEU A 39 12.36 -0.61 8.98
CA LEU A 39 12.04 0.62 8.24
C LEU A 39 12.24 0.45 6.73
N ASP A 40 13.32 -0.23 6.32
CA ASP A 40 13.60 -0.53 4.92
C ASP A 40 12.49 -1.34 4.23
N VAL A 41 11.87 -2.28 4.95
CA VAL A 41 10.74 -3.07 4.43
C VAL A 41 9.50 -2.19 4.29
N GLN A 42 9.24 -1.32 5.27
CA GLN A 42 8.11 -0.40 5.22
C GLN A 42 8.23 0.58 4.05
N ILE A 43 9.43 1.18 3.87
CA ILE A 43 9.73 2.09 2.77
C ILE A 43 9.53 1.39 1.42
N LYS A 44 10.03 0.16 1.25
CA LYS A 44 9.84 -0.62 0.02
C LYS A 44 8.37 -0.90 -0.27
N ASN A 45 7.60 -1.29 0.74
CA ASN A 45 6.17 -1.59 0.57
C ASN A 45 5.36 -0.35 0.19
N ILE A 46 5.64 0.79 0.80
CA ILE A 46 5.00 2.07 0.45
C ILE A 46 5.41 2.51 -0.94
N GLY A 47 6.69 2.40 -1.30
CA GLY A 47 7.18 2.72 -2.63
C GLY A 47 6.51 1.89 -3.73
N LEU A 48 6.31 0.59 -3.49
CA LEU A 48 5.57 -0.29 -4.40
C LEU A 48 4.12 0.18 -4.59
N SER A 49 3.41 0.44 -3.49
CA SER A 49 2.02 0.91 -3.55
C SER A 49 1.88 2.25 -4.25
N GLU A 50 2.78 3.19 -3.97
CA GLU A 50 2.81 4.49 -4.62
C GLU A 50 3.05 4.36 -6.13
N ALA A 51 3.97 3.49 -6.54
CA ALA A 51 4.23 3.21 -7.95
C ALA A 51 3.02 2.60 -8.65
N ILE A 52 2.33 1.64 -8.01
CA ILE A 52 1.11 1.03 -8.56
C ILE A 52 0.01 2.07 -8.75
N ILE A 53 -0.27 2.88 -7.73
CA ILE A 53 -1.31 3.93 -7.80
C ILE A 53 -1.01 4.90 -8.95
N LYS A 54 0.20 5.47 -9.00
CA LYS A 54 0.61 6.40 -10.07
C LYS A 54 0.56 5.77 -11.45
N PHE A 55 1.01 4.52 -11.57
CA PHE A 55 0.94 3.78 -12.82
C PHE A 55 -0.51 3.61 -13.27
N THR A 56 -1.42 3.20 -12.39
CA THR A 56 -2.83 3.01 -12.74
C THR A 56 -3.56 4.32 -13.07
N GLU A 57 -3.26 5.41 -12.36
CA GLU A 57 -3.80 6.75 -12.66
C GLU A 57 -3.42 7.22 -14.07
N SER A 58 -2.27 6.79 -14.58
CA SER A 58 -1.81 7.10 -15.94
C SER A 58 -2.73 6.53 -17.02
N PHE A 59 -3.44 5.43 -16.73
CA PHE A 59 -4.37 4.79 -17.67
C PHE A 59 -5.83 5.18 -17.44
N ASN A 60 -6.20 5.61 -16.23
CA ASN A 60 -7.55 6.05 -15.89
C ASN A 60 -7.52 7.32 -15.04
N PRO A 61 -7.42 8.50 -15.67
CA PRO A 61 -7.32 9.77 -14.96
C PRO A 61 -8.57 10.04 -14.13
N GLY A 62 -8.40 10.27 -12.83
CA GLY A 62 -9.49 10.63 -11.91
C GLY A 62 -10.14 9.45 -11.18
N GLN A 63 -9.73 8.21 -11.45
CA GLN A 63 -10.13 7.06 -10.65
C GLN A 63 -8.88 6.30 -10.15
N PRO A 64 -8.57 6.38 -8.84
CA PRO A 64 -7.46 5.63 -8.27
C PRO A 64 -7.74 4.13 -8.28
N CYS A 65 -6.68 3.31 -8.20
CA CYS A 65 -6.81 1.86 -8.11
C CYS A 65 -7.48 1.44 -6.79
N ASP A 66 -8.60 0.72 -6.86
CA ASP A 66 -9.29 0.23 -5.67
C ASP A 66 -8.57 -0.99 -5.04
N TYR A 67 -8.15 -1.94 -5.89
CA TYR A 67 -7.44 -3.13 -5.45
C TYR A 67 -6.58 -3.75 -6.55
N CYS A 68 -5.47 -4.37 -6.13
CA CYS A 68 -4.63 -5.22 -6.96
C CYS A 68 -4.70 -6.66 -6.43
N HIS A 69 -5.13 -7.59 -7.28
CA HIS A 69 -5.19 -9.01 -6.94
C HIS A 69 -4.08 -9.77 -7.66
N THR A 70 -3.23 -10.43 -6.90
CA THR A 70 -2.15 -11.29 -7.39
C THR A 70 -2.47 -12.75 -7.08
N HIS A 71 -1.63 -13.66 -7.56
CA HIS A 71 -1.78 -15.09 -7.31
C HIS A 71 -1.69 -15.48 -5.82
N LYS A 72 -1.05 -14.66 -4.98
CA LYS A 72 -0.82 -14.95 -3.55
C LYS A 72 -1.38 -13.91 -2.61
N THR A 73 -1.62 -12.69 -3.11
CA THR A 73 -1.99 -11.55 -2.26
C THR A 73 -3.11 -10.73 -2.89
N ARG A 74 -3.85 -10.00 -2.06
CA ARG A 74 -4.68 -8.88 -2.50
C ARG A 74 -4.32 -7.63 -1.72
N GLN A 75 -3.99 -6.61 -2.47
CA GLN A 75 -3.69 -5.27 -1.99
C GLN A 75 -4.93 -4.41 -2.24
N ILE A 76 -5.40 -3.72 -1.22
CA ILE A 76 -6.53 -2.79 -1.29
C ILE A 76 -5.95 -1.41 -1.03
N TYR A 77 -6.23 -0.45 -1.90
CA TYR A 77 -5.78 0.92 -1.75
C TYR A 77 -7.00 1.81 -1.51
N TYR A 78 -6.98 2.54 -0.41
CA TYR A 78 -8.07 3.42 -0.04
C TYR A 78 -7.54 4.80 0.31
N GLN A 79 -8.17 5.83 -0.25
CA GLN A 79 -7.82 7.23 -0.01
C GLN A 79 -8.96 7.91 0.76
N PRO A 80 -8.93 7.92 2.12
CA PRO A 80 -9.94 8.62 2.91
C PRO A 80 -9.89 10.14 2.72
N GLU A 81 -8.69 10.70 2.52
CA GLU A 81 -8.45 12.13 2.36
C GLU A 81 -7.38 12.38 1.28
N PRO A 82 -7.34 13.57 0.65
CA PRO A 82 -6.33 13.88 -0.35
C PRO A 82 -4.90 13.62 0.15
N ASN A 83 -4.16 12.79 -0.59
CA ASN A 83 -2.80 12.35 -0.29
C ASN A 83 -2.62 11.38 0.89
N PHE A 84 -3.68 11.03 1.63
CA PHE A 84 -3.62 10.01 2.68
C PHE A 84 -4.04 8.67 2.11
N TRP A 85 -3.15 7.70 2.15
CA TRP A 85 -3.40 6.36 1.61
C TRP A 85 -3.38 5.34 2.72
N MET A 86 -4.40 4.49 2.74
CA MET A 86 -4.48 3.30 3.55
C MET A 86 -4.33 2.10 2.64
N VAL A 87 -3.36 1.24 2.93
CA VAL A 87 -3.12 0.03 2.15
C VAL A 87 -3.24 -1.19 3.04
N MET A 88 -4.03 -2.15 2.58
CA MET A 88 -4.22 -3.44 3.24
C MET A 88 -3.78 -4.55 2.29
N VAL A 89 -2.85 -5.38 2.74
CA VAL A 89 -2.36 -6.55 2.01
C VAL A 89 -2.80 -7.80 2.76
N SER A 90 -3.58 -8.62 2.07
CA SER A 90 -4.06 -9.91 2.55
C SER A 90 -3.44 -11.05 1.76
N ILE A 91 -3.20 -12.19 2.41
CA ILE A 91 -2.73 -13.44 1.80
C ILE A 91 -3.84 -14.49 1.83
N PHE A 92 -3.80 -15.43 0.88
CA PHE A 92 -4.72 -16.56 0.75
C PHE A 92 -3.98 -17.83 0.33
#